data_AF-A0A4Z0PQT2-F1
#
_entry.id   AF-A0A4Z0PQT2-F1
#
_cell.length_a   1.000
_cell.length_b   1.000
_cell.length_c   1.000
_cell.angle_alpha   90.00
_cell.angle_beta   90.00
_cell.angle_gamma   90.00
#
_symmetry.space_group_name_H-M   'P 1'
#
loop_
_entity.id
_entity.type
_entity.pdbx_description
1 polymer ?
#
loop_
_entity_poly.entity_id
_entity_poly.type
_entity_poly.pdbx_seq_one_letter_code
_entity_poly.pdbx_strand_id
1 'polypeptide(L)'
;MRLFLLLFVLSAIAQFFLPWWSITPVCLAAAFVARPHGGWAFLAGFAGVGLGWLILAAWWNVENDGLLAHRVAQLLPLGGNSWALVVLTAVLGGLVGGLAALAGAWLRQAVTPAEAVVDTDTTTEKVLLR
;
A
#
# COMPACT_ATOMS: atom_id res chain seq x y z
N MET A 1 -2.73 6.12 -11.70
CA MET A 1 -1.91 5.17 -12.50
C MET A 1 -0.43 5.20 -12.15
N ARG A 2 0.25 6.36 -12.13
CA ARG A 2 1.71 6.41 -11.84
C ARG A 2 2.12 5.81 -10.48
N LEU A 3 1.37 6.09 -9.42
CA LEU A 3 1.65 5.56 -8.07
C LEU A 3 1.55 4.03 -8.00
N PHE A 4 0.56 3.44 -8.66
CA PHE A 4 0.40 1.99 -8.69
C PHE A 4 1.63 1.30 -9.28
N LEU A 5 2.13 1.78 -10.43
CA LEU A 5 3.32 1.23 -11.07
C LEU A 5 4.56 1.39 -10.19
N LEU A 6 4.71 2.56 -9.54
CA LEU A 6 5.79 2.79 -8.59
C LEU A 6 5.75 1.80 -7.44
N LEU A 7 4.59 1.62 -6.80
CA LEU A 7 4.44 0.71 -5.66
C LEU A 7 4.67 -0.75 -6.09
N PHE A 8 4.16 -1.16 -7.24
CA PHE A 8 4.39 -2.50 -7.79
C PHE A 8 5.90 -2.77 -7.99
N VAL A 9 6.60 -1.87 -8.69
CA VAL A 9 8.02 -2.05 -9.01
C VAL A 9 8.90 -1.91 -7.77
N LEU A 10 8.70 -0.88 -6.94
CA LEU A 10 9.49 -0.67 -5.72
C LEU A 10 9.31 -1.80 -4.72
N SER A 11 8.07 -2.27 -4.49
CA SER A 11 7.83 -3.37 -3.55
C SER A 11 8.38 -4.70 -4.06
N ALA A 12 8.35 -4.95 -5.38
CA ALA A 12 8.96 -6.13 -5.98
C ALA A 12 10.48 -6.11 -5.82
N ILE A 13 11.14 -5.00 -6.15
CA ILE A 13 12.59 -4.84 -6.00
C ILE A 13 13.00 -4.93 -4.52
N ALA A 14 12.29 -4.26 -3.62
CA ALA A 14 12.60 -4.27 -2.20
C ALA A 14 12.57 -5.69 -1.60
N GLN A 15 11.62 -6.52 -2.03
CA GLN A 15 11.50 -7.92 -1.55
C GLN A 15 12.64 -8.83 -2.02
N PHE A 16 13.37 -8.49 -3.09
CA PHE A 16 14.54 -9.26 -3.50
C PHE A 16 15.74 -9.07 -2.57
N PHE A 17 15.89 -7.88 -1.98
CA PHE A 17 17.04 -7.53 -1.16
C PHE A 17 16.72 -7.51 0.34
N LEU A 18 15.48 -7.21 0.71
CA LEU A 18 15.04 -7.08 2.10
C LEU A 18 13.95 -8.11 2.44
N PRO A 19 13.80 -8.44 3.74
CA PRO A 19 12.68 -9.21 4.24
C PRO A 19 11.31 -8.63 3.81
N TRP A 20 10.29 -9.49 3.77
CA TRP A 20 8.93 -9.13 3.33
C TRP A 20 8.28 -7.95 4.09
N TRP A 21 8.68 -7.68 5.33
CA TRP A 21 8.25 -6.51 6.11
C TRP A 21 8.63 -5.16 5.45
N SER A 22 9.60 -5.16 4.53
CA SER A 22 10.08 -3.97 3.81
C SER A 22 9.03 -3.31 2.92
N ILE A 23 7.96 -4.03 2.56
CA ILE A 23 6.84 -3.49 1.78
C ILE A 23 6.20 -2.30 2.52
N THR A 24 6.04 -2.40 3.84
CA THR A 24 5.41 -1.36 4.66
C THR A 24 6.13 0.00 4.60
N PRO A 25 7.43 0.11 4.95
CA PRO A 25 8.14 1.38 4.86
C PRO A 25 8.27 1.90 3.42
N VAL A 26 8.39 1.01 2.43
CA VAL A 26 8.48 1.40 1.01
C VAL A 26 7.15 2.01 0.53
N CYS A 27 6.02 1.37 0.82
CA CYS A 27 4.71 1.89 0.45
C CYS A 27 4.38 3.20 1.17
N LEU A 28 4.75 3.30 2.44
CA LEU A 28 4.59 4.53 3.22
C LEU A 28 5.42 5.68 2.61
N ALA A 29 6.71 5.45 2.37
CA ALA A 29 7.60 6.47 1.81
C ALA A 29 7.16 6.90 0.40
N ALA A 30 6.81 5.94 -0.46
CA ALA A 30 6.36 6.24 -1.81
C ALA A 30 5.03 7.03 -1.82
N ALA A 31 4.07 6.67 -0.97
CA ALA A 31 2.82 7.41 -0.84
C ALA A 31 3.02 8.80 -0.23
N PHE A 32 3.94 8.95 0.72
CA PHE A 32 4.31 10.24 1.28
C PHE A 32 4.85 11.18 0.21
N VAL A 33 5.74 10.72 -0.67
CA VAL A 33 6.31 11.57 -1.74
C VAL A 33 5.30 11.87 -2.86
N ALA A 34 4.47 10.90 -3.23
CA ALA A 34 3.58 11.01 -4.39
C ALA A 34 2.31 11.86 -4.17
N ARG A 35 2.00 12.28 -2.93
CA ARG A 35 0.84 13.12 -2.58
C ARG A 35 -0.52 12.64 -3.13
N PRO A 36 -0.86 11.34 -3.06
CA PRO A 36 -2.14 10.84 -3.53
C PRO A 36 -3.30 11.29 -2.61
N HIS A 37 -4.51 11.33 -3.17
CA HIS A 37 -5.74 11.37 -2.39
C HIS A 37 -5.88 10.07 -1.58
N GLY A 38 -6.33 10.13 -0.33
CA GLY A 38 -6.29 9.00 0.61
C GLY A 38 -6.88 7.69 0.06
N GLY A 39 -8.09 7.72 -0.50
CA GLY A 39 -8.71 6.53 -1.09
C GLY A 39 -7.94 5.95 -2.28
N TRP A 40 -7.35 6.81 -3.10
CA TRP A 40 -6.50 6.40 -4.24
C TRP A 40 -5.15 5.85 -3.78
N ALA A 41 -4.62 6.32 -2.65
CA ALA A 41 -3.39 5.79 -2.04
C ALA A 41 -3.58 4.34 -1.61
N PHE A 42 -4.69 4.07 -0.91
CA PHE A 42 -5.05 2.71 -0.49
C PHE A 42 -5.22 1.78 -1.70
N LEU A 43 -6.02 2.19 -2.70
CA LEU A 43 -6.28 1.34 -3.86
C LEU A 43 -5.02 1.08 -4.69
N ALA A 44 -4.14 2.09 -4.83
CA ALA A 44 -2.87 1.93 -5.52
C ALA A 44 -1.91 1.00 -4.76
N GLY A 45 -1.84 1.09 -3.43
CA GLY A 45 -1.04 0.19 -2.60
C GLY A 45 -1.58 -1.23 -2.56
N PHE A 46 -2.90 -1.38 -2.44
CA PHE A 46 -3.58 -2.67 -2.46
C PHE A 46 -3.40 -3.38 -3.79
N ALA A 47 -3.68 -2.70 -4.90
CA ALA A 47 -3.49 -3.30 -6.21
C ALA A 47 -2.00 -3.53 -6.51
N GLY A 48 -1.11 -2.60 -6.16
CA GLY A 48 0.32 -2.70 -6.46
C GLY A 48 0.97 -3.88 -5.75
N VAL A 49 0.82 -3.95 -4.43
CA VAL A 49 1.40 -5.04 -3.63
C VAL A 49 0.61 -6.33 -3.82
N GLY A 50 -0.71 -6.25 -3.84
CA GLY A 50 -1.59 -7.41 -3.99
C GLY A 50 -1.39 -8.13 -5.32
N LEU A 51 -1.24 -7.40 -6.44
CA LEU A 51 -0.91 -8.02 -7.72
C LEU A 51 0.50 -8.61 -7.73
N GLY A 52 1.49 -7.95 -7.10
CA GLY A 52 2.83 -8.51 -6.98
C GLY A 52 2.83 -9.84 -6.24
N TRP A 53 2.11 -9.91 -5.12
CA TRP A 53 1.95 -11.14 -4.33
C TRP A 53 1.10 -12.19 -5.04
N LEU A 54 0.05 -11.79 -5.76
CA LEU A 54 -0.79 -12.70 -6.54
C LEU A 54 0.02 -13.39 -7.63
N ILE A 55 0.79 -12.62 -8.43
CA ILE A 55 1.62 -13.17 -9.51
C ILE A 55 2.67 -14.11 -8.93
N LEU A 56 3.34 -13.70 -7.85
CA LEU A 56 4.36 -14.51 -7.20
C LEU A 56 3.76 -15.82 -6.64
N ALA A 57 2.68 -15.74 -5.86
CA ALA A 57 2.05 -16.92 -5.27
C ALA A 57 1.45 -17.84 -6.35
N ALA A 58 0.86 -17.29 -7.41
CA ALA A 58 0.36 -18.07 -8.54
C ALA A 58 1.50 -18.77 -9.29
N TRP A 59 2.62 -18.08 -9.53
CA TRP A 59 3.80 -18.66 -10.18
C TRP A 59 4.32 -19.87 -9.40
N TRP A 60 4.54 -19.70 -8.10
CA TRP A 60 5.00 -20.79 -7.22
C TRP A 60 3.98 -21.92 -7.10
N ASN A 61 2.69 -21.59 -7.14
CA ASN A 61 1.62 -22.59 -7.13
C ASN A 61 1.60 -23.42 -8.41
N VAL A 62 1.78 -22.82 -9.59
CA VAL A 62 1.82 -23.55 -10.87
C VAL A 62 3.09 -24.39 -10.99
N GLU A 63 4.25 -23.85 -10.61
CA GLU A 63 5.54 -24.55 -10.73
C GLU A 63 5.62 -25.82 -9.87
N ASN A 64 4.87 -25.86 -8.77
CA ASN A 64 4.86 -26.99 -7.83
C ASN A 64 3.58 -27.82 -7.91
N ASP A 65 2.76 -27.71 -8.97
CA ASP A 65 1.42 -28.33 -9.07
C ASP A 65 0.52 -28.07 -7.83
N GLY A 66 0.77 -26.97 -7.14
CA GLY A 66 0.11 -26.59 -5.90
C GLY A 66 0.39 -27.51 -4.71
N LEU A 67 1.41 -28.36 -4.75
CA LEU A 67 1.69 -29.38 -3.73
C LEU A 67 2.04 -28.74 -2.37
N LEU A 68 2.89 -27.72 -2.36
CA LEU A 68 3.25 -26.97 -1.15
C LEU A 68 2.06 -26.19 -0.58
N ALA A 69 1.34 -25.48 -1.46
CA ALA A 69 0.14 -24.75 -1.08
C ALA A 69 -0.95 -25.71 -0.57
N HIS A 70 -1.06 -26.92 -1.13
CA HIS A 70 -2.00 -27.94 -0.66
C HIS A 70 -1.69 -28.38 0.77
N ARG A 71 -0.41 -28.65 1.09
CA ARG A 71 0.02 -29.00 2.45
C ARG A 71 -0.27 -27.88 3.45
N VAL A 72 -0.03 -26.63 3.09
CA VAL A 72 -0.34 -25.48 3.95
C VAL A 72 -1.86 -25.29 4.07
N ALA A 73 -2.63 -25.52 3.00
CA ALA A 73 -4.09 -25.41 3.00
C ALA A 73 -4.78 -26.56 3.75
N GLN A 74 -4.08 -27.66 4.02
CA GLN A 74 -4.51 -28.71 4.94
C GLN A 74 -4.34 -28.31 6.41
N LEU A 75 -3.33 -27.48 6.72
CA LEU A 75 -3.08 -26.97 8.07
C LEU A 75 -4.02 -25.80 8.41
N LEU A 76 -4.37 -24.98 7.42
CA LEU A 76 -5.44 -23.99 7.57
C LEU A 76 -6.81 -24.65 7.34
N PRO A 77 -7.91 -24.09 7.88
CA PRO A 77 -9.27 -24.58 7.62
C PRO A 77 -9.75 -24.26 6.18
N LEU A 78 -8.87 -24.39 5.18
CA LEU A 78 -9.08 -24.10 3.77
C LEU A 78 -9.32 -25.37 2.94
N GLY A 79 -9.37 -26.54 3.59
CA GLY A 79 -9.76 -27.82 2.97
C GLY A 79 -8.79 -28.31 1.89
N GLY A 80 -7.51 -27.90 1.92
CA GLY A 80 -6.53 -28.28 0.91
C GLY A 80 -6.63 -27.50 -0.41
N ASN A 81 -7.44 -26.44 -0.50
CA ASN A 81 -7.52 -25.64 -1.73
C ASN A 81 -6.31 -24.70 -1.87
N SER A 82 -5.35 -25.09 -2.71
CA SER A 82 -4.12 -24.34 -2.99
C SER A 82 -4.39 -22.94 -3.56
N TRP A 83 -5.42 -22.77 -4.41
CA TRP A 83 -5.78 -21.48 -4.98
C TRP A 83 -6.38 -20.51 -3.96
N ALA A 84 -7.10 -21.03 -2.96
CA ALA A 84 -7.61 -20.21 -1.86
C ALA A 84 -6.46 -19.56 -1.07
N LEU A 85 -5.35 -20.28 -0.88
CA LEU A 85 -4.14 -19.73 -0.26
C LEU A 85 -3.46 -18.66 -1.12
N VAL A 86 -3.41 -18.84 -2.44
CA VAL A 86 -2.86 -17.84 -3.37
C VAL A 86 -3.65 -16.53 -3.29
N VAL A 87 -4.98 -16.60 -3.30
CA VAL A 87 -5.81 -15.40 -3.16
C VAL A 87 -5.68 -14.80 -1.77
N LEU A 88 -5.65 -15.62 -0.73
CA LEU A 88 -5.49 -15.14 0.65
C LEU A 88 -4.18 -14.37 0.84
N THR A 89 -3.06 -14.93 0.35
CA THR A 89 -1.74 -14.27 0.42
C THR A 89 -1.72 -12.97 -0.36
N ALA A 90 -2.31 -12.94 -1.57
CA ALA A 90 -2.46 -11.71 -2.34
C ALA A 90 -3.29 -10.64 -1.61
N VAL A 91 -4.41 -11.02 -1.00
CA VAL A 91 -5.27 -10.11 -0.23
C VAL A 91 -4.54 -9.58 1.00
N LEU A 92 -3.82 -10.43 1.73
CA LEU A 92 -3.03 -10.02 2.90
C LEU A 92 -1.90 -9.06 2.50
N GLY A 93 -1.13 -9.39 1.46
CA GLY A 93 -0.08 -8.51 0.94
C GLY A 93 -0.66 -7.17 0.46
N GLY A 94 -1.76 -7.21 -0.28
CA GLY A 94 -2.49 -6.02 -0.72
C GLY A 94 -2.97 -5.17 0.45
N LEU A 95 -3.57 -5.76 1.49
CA LEU A 95 -4.02 -5.02 2.67
C LEU A 95 -2.86 -4.34 3.38
N VAL A 96 -1.74 -5.03 3.58
CA VAL A 96 -0.53 -4.46 4.19
C VAL A 96 -0.02 -3.28 3.35
N GLY A 97 0.11 -3.45 2.04
CA GLY A 97 0.55 -2.39 1.13
C GLY A 97 -0.40 -1.20 1.04
N GLY A 98 -1.71 -1.46 1.00
CA GLY A 98 -2.76 -0.45 0.95
C GLY A 98 -2.84 0.37 2.23
N LEU A 99 -2.79 -0.27 3.39
CA LEU A 99 -2.78 0.42 4.70
C LEU A 99 -1.48 1.22 4.89
N ALA A 100 -0.34 0.69 4.47
CA ALA A 100 0.94 1.41 4.53
C ALA A 100 0.93 2.66 3.63
N ALA A 101 0.39 2.55 2.41
CA ALA A 101 0.24 3.69 1.51
C ALA A 101 -0.75 4.74 2.05
N LEU A 102 -1.85 4.31 2.66
CA LEU A 102 -2.82 5.19 3.31
C LEU A 102 -2.17 5.94 4.49
N ALA A 103 -1.40 5.23 5.32
CA ALA A 103 -0.66 5.82 6.42
C ALA A 103 0.34 6.88 5.93
N GLY A 104 1.07 6.61 4.84
CA GLY A 104 1.97 7.60 4.23
C GLY A 104 1.25 8.85 3.72
N ALA A 105 0.06 8.69 3.13
CA ALA A 105 -0.75 9.81 2.67
C ALA A 105 -1.29 10.67 3.82
N TRP A 106 -1.77 10.05 4.90
CA TRP A 106 -2.25 10.77 6.10
C TRP A 106 -1.12 11.39 6.91
N LEU A 107 0.02 10.71 7.05
CA LEU A 107 1.21 11.26 7.71
C LEU A 107 1.63 12.58 7.06
N ARG A 108 1.57 12.64 5.72
CA ARG A 108 1.83 13.89 5.00
C ARG A 108 0.82 15.00 5.32
N GLN A 109 -0.47 14.68 5.35
CA GLN A 109 -1.52 15.65 5.68
C GLN A 109 -1.35 16.20 7.10
N ALA A 110 -0.92 15.36 8.05
CA ALA A 110 -0.63 15.80 9.40
C ALA A 110 0.61 16.71 9.48
N VAL A 111 1.67 16.42 8.71
CA VAL A 111 2.94 17.19 8.73
C VAL A 111 2.87 18.47 7.89
N THR A 112 2.01 18.53 6.88
CA THR A 112 1.76 19.73 6.07
C THR A 112 0.30 20.14 6.26
N PRO A 113 -0.04 20.83 7.36
CA PRO A 113 -1.33 21.51 7.44
C PRO A 113 -1.45 22.43 6.23
N ALA A 114 -2.58 22.38 5.54
CA ALA A 114 -2.94 23.44 4.59
C ALA A 114 -2.75 24.77 5.33
N GLU A 115 -2.02 25.71 4.71
CA GLU A 115 -1.78 27.05 5.23
C GLU A 115 -3.03 27.49 5.98
N ALA A 116 -2.89 27.72 7.29
CA ALA A 116 -3.86 28.51 8.01
C ALA A 116 -4.04 29.74 7.13
N VAL A 117 -5.24 29.87 6.54
CA VAL A 117 -5.67 31.05 5.82
C VAL A 117 -5.21 32.20 6.70
N VAL A 118 -4.15 32.87 6.26
CA VAL A 118 -3.69 34.09 6.89
C VAL A 118 -4.86 35.01 6.66
N ASP A 119 -5.70 35.11 7.69
CA ASP A 119 -6.86 35.95 7.75
C ASP A 119 -6.35 37.39 7.60
N THR A 120 -6.23 37.81 6.35
CA THR A 120 -5.72 39.11 5.96
C THR A 120 -6.80 40.18 6.23
N ASP A 121 -7.99 39.78 6.70
CA ASP A 121 -9.11 40.67 6.94
C ASP A 121 -8.97 41.46 8.26
N THR A 122 -8.37 40.85 9.28
CA THR A 122 -8.19 41.52 10.59
C THR A 122 -7.15 42.66 10.59
N THR A 123 -6.26 42.71 9.59
CA THR A 123 -5.26 43.78 9.47
C THR A 123 -5.86 45.03 8.83
N THR A 124 -6.82 44.88 7.92
CA THR A 124 -7.43 46.00 7.18
C THR A 124 -8.41 46.79 8.05
N GLU A 125 -9.16 46.12 8.92
CA GLU A 125 -10.13 46.78 9.82
C GLU A 125 -9.47 47.74 10.82
N LYS A 126 -8.29 47.38 11.35
CA LYS A 126 -7.56 48.22 12.34
C LYS A 126 -6.91 49.47 11.75
N VAL A 127 -6.68 49.49 10.44
CA VAL A 127 -6.12 50.66 9.73
C VAL A 127 -7.22 51.63 9.30
N LEU A 128 -8.42 51.15 8.99
CA LEU A 128 -9.56 51.99 8.62
C LEU A 128 -10.24 52.69 9.81
N LEU A 129 -10.02 52.20 11.04
CA LEU A 129 -10.57 52.76 12.28
C LEU A 129 -9.59 53.65 13.06
N ARG A 130 -8.48 54.09 12.45
CA ARG A 130 -7.54 55.08 13.01
C ARG A 130 -7.44 56.30 12.12
#